data_AF-A0A7W1IEI1-F1
#
_entry.id   AF-A0A7W1IEI1-F1
#
_cell.length_a   1.000
_cell.length_b   1.000
_cell.length_c   1.000
_cell.angle_alpha   90.00
_cell.angle_beta   90.00
_cell.angle_gamma   90.00
#
_symmetry.space_group_name_H-M   'P 1'
#
loop_
_entity.id
_entity.type
_entity.pdbx_description
1 polymer ?
#
loop_
_entity_poly.entity_id
_entity_poly.type
_entity_poly.pdbx_seq_one_letter_code
_entity_poly.pdbx_strand_id
1 'polypeptide(L)'
;EGQIKEDIQAIYDLMSKNKNRIGALSKKLKDSNLKLQGLEKMIENLQASLNQKDIEIGDLKTKVESLNIELTNLNTNYQASEAESAEKTEQLNTAYYAIGTSKELKEKNVISREGGFIGLGKTTKVKEDFNKEYFTKVNTEQTSVINIGAKKAKIVTTHPKSSYKIVGTEKNVEKIEITNSKEFWGASKYLVIIID
;
A
#
# COMPACT_ATOMS: atom_id res chain seq x y z
N GLU A 1 109.69 -10.93 26.32
CA GLU A 1 109.02 -11.99 25.51
C GLU A 1 107.59 -12.33 25.97
N GLY A 2 107.25 -12.27 27.26
CA GLY A 2 105.88 -12.57 27.75
C GLY A 2 104.80 -11.57 27.30
N GLN A 3 105.11 -10.28 27.28
CA GLN A 3 104.15 -9.19 26.97
C GLN A 3 103.65 -9.24 25.51
N ILE A 4 104.56 -9.51 24.56
CA ILE A 4 104.21 -9.67 23.13
C ILE A 4 103.29 -10.88 22.92
N LYS A 5 103.46 -11.94 23.70
CA LYS A 5 102.62 -13.15 23.61
C LYS A 5 101.21 -12.91 24.17
N GLU A 6 101.10 -12.15 25.26
CA GLU A 6 99.81 -11.70 25.80
C GLU A 6 99.07 -10.76 24.86
N ASP A 7 99.78 -9.79 24.27
CA ASP A 7 99.20 -8.85 23.30
C ASP A 7 98.70 -9.58 22.04
N ILE A 8 99.47 -10.56 21.55
CA ILE A 8 99.04 -11.41 20.42
C ILE A 8 97.79 -12.22 20.79
N GLN A 9 97.73 -12.79 22.00
CA GLN A 9 96.54 -13.53 22.46
C GLN A 9 95.33 -12.60 22.59
N ALA A 10 95.50 -11.40 23.12
CA ALA A 10 94.45 -10.39 23.23
C ALA A 10 93.93 -9.97 21.83
N ILE A 11 94.82 -9.86 20.84
CA ILE A 11 94.45 -9.60 19.44
C ILE A 11 93.65 -10.77 18.86
N TYR A 12 94.07 -12.02 19.08
CA TYR A 12 93.31 -13.19 18.63
C TYR A 12 91.91 -13.25 19.27
N ASP A 13 91.81 -12.96 20.55
CA ASP A 13 90.52 -12.91 21.26
C ASP A 13 89.63 -11.77 20.75
N LEU A 14 90.20 -10.59 20.46
CA LEU A 14 89.49 -9.46 19.86
C LEU A 14 89.01 -9.79 18.44
N MET A 15 89.83 -10.42 17.62
CA MET A 15 89.44 -10.87 16.27
C MET A 15 88.32 -11.90 16.31
N SER A 16 88.40 -12.87 17.24
CA SER A 16 87.35 -13.87 17.45
C SER A 16 86.02 -13.23 17.89
N LYS A 17 86.07 -12.29 18.84
CA LYS A 17 84.88 -11.52 19.28
C LYS A 17 84.29 -10.69 18.15
N ASN A 18 85.12 -10.04 17.33
CA ASN A 18 84.64 -9.26 16.19
C ASN A 18 83.98 -10.15 15.13
N LYS A 19 84.54 -11.32 14.82
CA LYS A 19 83.93 -12.29 13.89
C LYS A 19 82.56 -12.76 14.36
N ASN A 20 82.42 -13.06 15.66
CA ASN A 20 81.14 -13.45 16.25
C ASN A 20 80.11 -12.30 16.21
N ARG A 21 80.55 -11.08 16.48
CA ARG A 21 79.69 -9.88 16.44
C ARG A 21 79.20 -9.58 15.03
N ILE A 22 80.04 -9.71 14.02
CA ILE A 22 79.67 -9.57 12.61
C ILE A 22 78.66 -10.65 12.20
N GLY A 23 78.85 -11.90 12.62
CA GLY A 23 77.90 -12.98 12.37
C GLY A 23 76.52 -12.72 13.01
N ALA A 24 76.50 -12.24 14.26
CA ALA A 24 75.27 -11.87 14.95
C ALA A 24 74.54 -10.70 14.27
N LEU A 25 75.27 -9.68 13.83
CA LEU A 25 74.71 -8.55 13.09
C LEU A 25 74.18 -8.97 11.72
N SER A 26 74.90 -9.82 10.98
CA SER A 26 74.45 -10.37 9.70
C SER A 26 73.18 -11.21 9.87
N LYS A 27 73.11 -12.05 10.92
CA LYS A 27 71.89 -12.82 11.25
C LYS A 27 70.72 -11.90 11.60
N LYS A 28 70.94 -10.88 12.43
CA LYS A 28 69.92 -9.89 12.80
C LYS A 28 69.42 -9.10 11.59
N LEU A 29 70.31 -8.72 10.66
CA LEU A 29 69.96 -8.07 9.40
C LEU A 29 69.08 -8.99 8.53
N LYS A 30 69.46 -10.27 8.39
CA LYS A 30 68.69 -11.26 7.62
C LYS A 30 67.30 -11.47 8.21
N ASP A 31 67.18 -11.59 9.53
CA ASP A 31 65.89 -11.75 10.22
C ASP A 31 64.99 -10.51 10.04
N SER A 32 65.56 -9.30 10.11
CA SER A 32 64.82 -8.07 9.81
C SER A 32 64.36 -7.99 8.36
N ASN A 33 65.19 -8.42 7.41
CA ASN A 33 64.83 -8.45 5.99
C ASN A 33 63.67 -9.42 5.71
N LEU A 34 63.66 -10.59 6.37
CA LEU A 34 62.56 -11.54 6.31
C LEU A 34 61.26 -10.96 6.90
N LYS A 35 61.35 -10.21 8.01
CA LYS A 35 60.19 -9.51 8.58
C LYS A 35 59.64 -8.43 7.65
N LEU A 36 60.52 -7.67 6.98
CA LEU A 36 60.11 -6.67 5.99
C LEU A 36 59.36 -7.31 4.82
N GLN A 37 59.88 -8.41 4.25
CA GLN A 37 59.18 -9.16 3.20
C GLN A 37 57.80 -9.69 3.65
N GLY A 38 57.69 -10.10 4.93
CA GLY A 38 56.41 -10.51 5.50
C GLY A 38 55.42 -9.35 5.63
N LEU A 39 55.89 -8.17 6.04
CA LEU A 39 55.08 -6.95 6.13
C LEU A 39 54.66 -6.44 4.74
N GLU A 40 55.55 -6.48 3.74
CA GLU A 40 55.23 -6.14 2.35
C GLU A 40 54.10 -7.02 1.82
N LYS A 41 54.20 -8.35 1.99
CA LYS A 41 53.11 -9.28 1.62
C LYS A 41 51.81 -9.02 2.38
N MET A 42 51.90 -8.63 3.65
CA MET A 42 50.70 -8.28 4.43
C MET A 42 50.05 -7.00 3.87
N ILE A 43 50.85 -5.98 3.51
CA ILE A 43 50.36 -4.74 2.90
C ILE A 43 49.69 -5.03 1.55
N GLU A 44 50.31 -5.84 0.70
CA GLU A 44 49.72 -6.27 -0.58
C GLU A 44 48.37 -6.95 -0.39
N ASN A 45 48.28 -7.89 0.56
CA ASN A 45 47.02 -8.57 0.88
C ASN A 45 45.95 -7.61 1.45
N LEU A 46 46.34 -6.67 2.30
CA LEU A 46 45.43 -5.66 2.84
C LEU A 46 44.93 -4.71 1.75
N GLN A 47 45.79 -4.29 0.82
CA GLN A 47 45.38 -3.48 -0.34
C GLN A 47 44.44 -4.25 -1.27
N ALA A 48 44.70 -5.52 -1.54
CA ALA A 48 43.79 -6.37 -2.31
C ALA A 48 42.41 -6.49 -1.62
N SER A 49 42.40 -6.69 -0.31
CA SER A 49 41.16 -6.76 0.50
C SER A 49 40.39 -5.43 0.51
N LEU A 50 41.09 -4.29 0.61
CA LEU A 50 40.48 -2.96 0.51
C LEU A 50 39.82 -2.74 -0.84
N ASN A 51 40.52 -3.04 -1.95
CA ASN A 51 39.96 -2.89 -3.29
C ASN A 51 38.70 -3.77 -3.49
N GLN A 52 38.69 -4.98 -2.95
CA GLN A 52 37.51 -5.85 -3.00
C GLN A 52 36.34 -5.27 -2.21
N LYS A 53 36.60 -4.69 -1.03
CA LYS A 53 35.58 -4.02 -0.22
C LYS A 53 35.03 -2.76 -0.88
N ASP A 54 35.87 -1.99 -1.57
CA ASP A 54 35.43 -0.79 -2.29
C ASP A 54 34.47 -1.14 -3.44
N ILE A 55 34.74 -2.25 -4.15
CA ILE A 55 33.82 -2.79 -5.16
C ILE A 55 32.49 -3.21 -4.52
N GLU A 56 32.53 -3.99 -3.44
CA GLU A 56 31.34 -4.43 -2.72
C GLU A 56 30.49 -3.25 -2.21
N ILE A 57 31.12 -2.21 -1.69
CA ILE A 57 30.44 -0.97 -1.27
C ILE A 57 29.79 -0.27 -2.46
N GLY A 58 30.46 -0.21 -3.61
CA GLY A 58 29.90 0.34 -4.85
C GLY A 58 28.65 -0.39 -5.32
N ASP A 59 28.69 -1.72 -5.30
CA ASP A 59 27.56 -2.58 -5.67
C ASP A 59 26.39 -2.41 -4.69
N LEU A 60 26.67 -2.40 -3.39
CA LEU A 60 25.66 -2.18 -2.36
C LEU A 60 25.01 -0.80 -2.49
N LYS A 61 25.80 0.24 -2.77
CA LYS A 61 25.28 1.59 -2.98
C LYS A 61 24.33 1.64 -4.19
N THR A 62 24.73 1.04 -5.30
CA THR A 62 23.89 0.94 -6.51
C THR A 62 22.59 0.18 -6.22
N LYS A 63 22.66 -0.91 -5.47
CA LYS A 63 21.48 -1.69 -5.05
C LYS A 63 20.55 -0.88 -4.15
N VAL A 64 21.09 -0.12 -3.19
CA VAL A 64 20.30 0.75 -2.32
C VAL A 64 19.61 1.85 -3.12
N GLU A 65 20.29 2.47 -4.09
CA GLU A 65 19.70 3.46 -4.98
C GLU A 65 18.54 2.87 -5.81
N SER A 66 18.72 1.66 -6.37
CA SER A 66 17.65 0.95 -7.08
C SER A 66 16.45 0.65 -6.17
N LEU A 67 16.70 0.13 -4.96
CA LEU A 67 15.65 -0.17 -3.99
C LEU A 67 14.88 1.07 -3.55
N ASN A 68 15.55 2.22 -3.40
CA ASN A 68 14.89 3.48 -3.06
C ASN A 68 13.97 3.96 -4.19
N ILE A 69 14.37 3.79 -5.46
CA ILE A 69 13.54 4.11 -6.63
C ILE A 69 12.33 3.16 -6.67
N GLU A 70 12.55 1.86 -6.53
CA GLU A 70 11.48 0.85 -6.49
C GLU A 70 10.48 1.12 -5.35
N LEU A 71 10.97 1.43 -4.15
CA LEU A 71 10.13 1.76 -3.00
C LEU A 71 9.30 3.01 -3.25
N THR A 72 9.89 4.04 -3.85
CA THR A 72 9.18 5.27 -4.22
C THR A 72 8.05 4.97 -5.19
N ASN A 73 8.34 4.23 -6.26
CA ASN A 73 7.35 3.84 -7.26
C ASN A 73 6.23 2.98 -6.65
N LEU A 74 6.58 2.02 -5.79
CA LEU A 74 5.61 1.18 -5.09
C LEU A 74 4.69 2.02 -4.21
N ASN A 75 5.24 2.97 -3.46
CA ASN A 75 4.47 3.85 -2.59
C ASN A 75 3.50 4.75 -3.38
N THR A 76 3.94 5.30 -4.51
CA THR A 76 3.06 6.08 -5.40
C THR A 76 1.92 5.23 -5.97
N ASN A 77 2.22 4.02 -6.44
CA ASN A 77 1.19 3.11 -6.97
C ASN A 77 0.22 2.66 -5.87
N TYR A 78 0.71 2.41 -4.67
CA TYR A 78 -0.11 2.06 -3.51
C TYR A 78 -1.10 3.18 -3.18
N GLN A 79 -0.63 4.43 -3.08
CA GLN A 79 -1.48 5.59 -2.82
C GLN A 79 -2.55 5.79 -3.91
N ALA A 80 -2.19 5.63 -5.18
CA ALA A 80 -3.15 5.69 -6.29
C ALA A 80 -4.21 4.59 -6.18
N SER A 81 -3.80 3.35 -5.89
CA SER A 81 -4.71 2.23 -5.70
C SER A 81 -5.61 2.39 -4.49
N GLU A 82 -5.11 2.98 -3.40
CA GLU A 82 -5.89 3.26 -2.20
C GLU A 82 -6.97 4.31 -2.48
N ALA A 83 -6.62 5.39 -3.17
CA ALA A 83 -7.57 6.43 -3.58
C ALA A 83 -8.65 5.87 -4.52
N GLU A 84 -8.25 5.07 -5.52
CA GLU A 84 -9.20 4.42 -6.44
C GLU A 84 -10.13 3.45 -5.70
N SER A 85 -9.61 2.69 -4.73
CA SER A 85 -10.41 1.78 -3.91
C SER A 85 -11.42 2.54 -3.04
N ALA A 86 -10.99 3.64 -2.42
CA ALA A 86 -11.87 4.50 -1.65
C ALA A 86 -13.00 5.10 -2.50
N GLU A 87 -12.67 5.61 -3.69
CA GLU A 87 -13.65 6.14 -4.64
C GLU A 87 -14.65 5.07 -5.09
N LYS A 88 -14.17 3.88 -5.49
CA LYS A 88 -15.04 2.76 -5.89
C LYS A 88 -15.94 2.31 -4.73
N THR A 89 -15.42 2.31 -3.50
CA THR A 89 -16.20 1.98 -2.31
C THR A 89 -17.30 3.01 -2.09
N GLU A 90 -17.01 4.31 -2.23
CA GLU A 90 -18.05 5.35 -2.15
C GLU A 90 -19.10 5.17 -3.25
N GLN A 91 -18.68 4.92 -4.50
CA GLN A 91 -19.60 4.71 -5.62
C GLN A 91 -20.48 3.46 -5.42
N LEU A 92 -19.91 2.35 -4.98
CA LEU A 92 -20.64 1.11 -4.68
C LEU A 92 -21.65 1.30 -3.55
N ASN A 93 -21.29 2.08 -2.54
CA ASN A 93 -22.13 2.31 -1.38
C ASN A 93 -23.06 3.52 -1.52
N THR A 94 -23.04 4.22 -2.66
CA THR A 94 -23.95 5.31 -2.95
C THR A 94 -25.23 4.77 -3.60
N ALA A 95 -26.37 5.12 -3.02
CA ALA A 95 -27.68 4.94 -3.64
C ALA A 95 -28.56 6.17 -3.43
N TYR A 96 -29.75 6.15 -4.01
CA TYR A 96 -30.63 7.31 -4.08
C TYR A 96 -32.07 6.87 -3.85
N TYR A 97 -32.83 7.65 -3.07
CA TYR A 97 -34.27 7.41 -2.95
C TYR A 97 -35.10 8.69 -3.10
N ALA A 98 -36.34 8.52 -3.59
CA ALA A 98 -37.33 9.58 -3.70
C ALA A 98 -38.68 9.09 -3.14
N ILE A 99 -39.34 9.93 -2.35
CA ILE A 99 -40.65 9.66 -1.75
C ILE A 99 -41.55 10.83 -2.09
N GLY A 100 -42.76 10.54 -2.55
CA GLY A 100 -43.77 11.58 -2.78
C GLY A 100 -45.07 11.01 -3.29
N THR A 101 -46.08 11.86 -3.42
CA THR A 101 -47.33 11.48 -4.06
C THR A 101 -47.12 11.24 -5.56
N SER A 102 -48.02 10.47 -6.18
CA SER A 102 -47.94 10.24 -7.64
C SER A 102 -48.03 11.54 -8.46
N LYS A 103 -48.60 12.62 -7.89
CA LYS A 103 -48.68 13.93 -8.53
C LYS A 103 -47.32 14.64 -8.46
N GLU A 104 -46.76 14.76 -7.26
CA GLU A 104 -45.46 15.41 -7.03
C GLU A 104 -44.34 14.75 -7.82
N LEU A 105 -44.25 13.42 -7.78
CA LEU A 105 -43.20 12.69 -8.50
C LEU A 105 -43.30 12.86 -10.03
N LYS A 106 -44.48 13.15 -10.59
CA LYS A 106 -44.61 13.50 -12.01
C LYS A 106 -44.21 14.93 -12.28
N GLU A 107 -44.68 15.86 -11.46
CA GLU A 107 -44.35 17.29 -11.57
C GLU A 107 -42.85 17.53 -11.44
N LYS A 108 -42.19 16.74 -10.59
CA LYS A 108 -40.73 16.75 -10.38
C LYS A 108 -39.96 15.88 -11.38
N ASN A 109 -40.63 15.39 -12.43
CA ASN A 109 -40.01 14.61 -13.50
C ASN A 109 -39.30 13.33 -13.02
N VAL A 110 -39.79 12.68 -11.97
CA VAL A 110 -39.24 11.44 -11.41
C VAL A 110 -39.89 10.21 -12.04
N ILE A 111 -41.22 10.26 -12.26
CA ILE A 111 -42.00 9.17 -12.83
C ILE A 111 -42.83 9.61 -14.04
N SER A 112 -43.08 8.67 -14.94
CA SER A 112 -44.04 8.79 -16.05
C SER A 112 -45.11 7.70 -15.93
N ARG A 113 -46.24 7.91 -16.63
CA ARG A 113 -47.22 6.84 -16.88
C ARG A 113 -47.08 6.42 -18.34
N GLU A 114 -46.56 5.21 -18.56
CA GLU A 114 -46.27 4.68 -19.89
C GLU A 114 -47.02 3.37 -20.13
N GLY A 115 -47.33 3.11 -21.41
CA GLY A 115 -48.08 1.94 -21.87
C GLY A 115 -49.60 2.08 -21.75
N GLY A 116 -50.34 1.33 -22.57
CA GLY A 116 -51.81 1.30 -22.58
C GLY A 116 -52.47 2.30 -23.55
N PHE A 117 -53.38 1.82 -24.40
CA PHE A 117 -54.28 2.66 -25.19
C PHE A 117 -55.28 3.35 -24.26
N ILE A 118 -55.57 4.64 -24.52
CA ILE A 118 -56.60 5.48 -23.90
C ILE A 118 -57.08 4.99 -22.51
N GLY A 119 -56.23 5.12 -21.49
CA GLY A 119 -56.61 4.98 -20.07
C GLY A 119 -56.51 3.58 -19.45
N LEU A 120 -56.39 2.50 -20.23
CA LEU A 120 -56.31 1.13 -19.72
C LEU A 120 -54.88 0.59 -19.81
N GLY A 121 -54.32 0.12 -18.69
CA GLY A 121 -53.02 -0.54 -18.65
C GLY A 121 -51.79 0.38 -18.46
N LYS A 122 -51.98 1.66 -18.11
CA LYS A 122 -50.87 2.57 -17.77
C LYS A 122 -50.11 2.08 -16.54
N THR A 123 -48.83 1.75 -16.72
CA THR A 123 -47.91 1.41 -15.62
C THR A 123 -47.09 2.63 -15.25
N THR A 124 -46.85 2.83 -13.96
CA THR A 124 -45.93 3.87 -13.50
C THR A 124 -44.50 3.37 -13.62
N LYS A 125 -43.65 4.12 -14.30
CA LYS A 125 -42.22 3.83 -14.42
C LYS A 125 -41.41 5.05 -13.99
N VAL A 126 -40.18 4.80 -13.53
CA VAL A 126 -39.18 5.87 -13.41
C VAL A 126 -38.81 6.31 -14.82
N LYS A 127 -38.73 7.62 -15.06
CA LYS A 127 -38.34 8.13 -16.38
C LYS A 127 -36.89 7.76 -16.68
N GLU A 128 -36.46 7.76 -17.94
CA GLU A 128 -35.04 7.57 -18.30
C GLU A 128 -34.22 8.85 -18.02
N ASP A 129 -34.84 10.01 -18.19
CA ASP A 129 -34.28 11.36 -18.01
C ASP A 129 -34.67 12.00 -16.66
N PHE A 130 -34.88 11.16 -15.64
CA PHE A 130 -35.47 11.62 -14.39
C PHE A 130 -34.61 12.68 -13.67
N ASN A 131 -35.28 13.60 -12.96
CA ASN A 131 -34.57 14.63 -12.18
C ASN A 131 -33.87 14.01 -10.96
N LYS A 132 -32.54 13.85 -11.07
CA LYS A 132 -31.69 13.31 -9.99
C LYS A 132 -31.64 14.22 -8.76
N GLU A 133 -31.89 15.52 -8.90
CA GLU A 133 -31.87 16.47 -7.77
C GLU A 133 -33.00 16.24 -6.77
N TYR A 134 -34.10 15.59 -7.20
CA TYR A 134 -35.20 15.24 -6.30
C TYR A 134 -34.89 14.01 -5.43
N PHE A 135 -33.77 13.32 -5.67
CA PHE A 135 -33.39 12.15 -4.90
C PHE A 135 -32.49 12.51 -3.74
N THR A 136 -32.75 11.87 -2.59
CA THR A 136 -31.84 11.90 -1.45
C THR A 136 -30.72 10.88 -1.65
N LYS A 137 -29.46 11.35 -1.71
CA LYS A 137 -28.26 10.50 -1.69
C LYS A 137 -28.15 9.81 -0.33
N VAL A 138 -27.91 8.50 -0.33
CA VAL A 138 -27.71 7.69 0.88
C VAL A 138 -26.47 6.82 0.76
N ASN A 139 -25.84 6.57 1.89
CA ASN A 139 -24.86 5.50 2.02
C ASN A 139 -25.60 4.20 2.39
N THR A 140 -25.49 3.18 1.54
CA THR A 140 -26.21 1.91 1.66
C THR A 140 -25.75 1.05 2.83
N GLU A 141 -24.54 1.25 3.35
CA GLU A 141 -24.05 0.55 4.55
C GLU A 141 -24.60 1.16 5.83
N GLN A 142 -24.86 2.46 5.83
CA GLN A 142 -25.35 3.19 7.00
C GLN A 142 -26.88 3.30 7.02
N THR A 143 -27.52 3.23 5.84
CA THR A 143 -28.97 3.42 5.69
C THR A 143 -29.66 2.08 5.58
N SER A 144 -30.12 1.55 6.72
CA SER A 144 -30.97 0.36 6.80
C SER A 144 -32.46 0.67 6.93
N VAL A 145 -32.83 1.93 7.17
CA VAL A 145 -34.21 2.35 7.41
C VAL A 145 -34.53 3.59 6.59
N ILE A 146 -35.69 3.58 5.96
CA ILE A 146 -36.27 4.74 5.26
C ILE A 146 -37.63 5.04 5.90
N ASN A 147 -37.72 6.17 6.59
CA ASN A 147 -38.95 6.60 7.24
C ASN A 147 -39.95 7.11 6.20
N ILE A 148 -41.21 6.73 6.34
CA ILE A 148 -42.29 7.09 5.40
C ILE A 148 -43.36 7.92 6.12
N GLY A 149 -44.04 7.32 7.10
CA GLY A 149 -45.14 7.98 7.81
C GLY A 149 -46.32 8.37 6.90
N ALA A 150 -46.86 7.43 6.13
CA ALA A 150 -48.00 7.67 5.23
C ALA A 150 -49.05 6.57 5.33
N LYS A 151 -50.30 6.82 4.88
CA LYS A 151 -51.36 5.80 4.98
C LYS A 151 -51.03 4.58 4.13
N LYS A 152 -50.46 4.80 2.94
CA LYS A 152 -49.99 3.74 2.05
C LYS A 152 -48.64 4.10 1.47
N ALA A 153 -47.83 3.08 1.20
CA ALA A 153 -46.57 3.20 0.48
C ALA A 153 -46.48 2.12 -0.59
N LYS A 154 -46.06 2.50 -1.80
CA LYS A 154 -45.83 1.59 -2.91
C LYS A 154 -44.46 1.86 -3.51
N ILE A 155 -43.60 0.85 -3.47
CA ILE A 155 -42.33 0.87 -4.19
C ILE A 155 -42.62 0.69 -5.69
N VAL A 156 -42.06 1.59 -6.51
CA VAL A 156 -42.20 1.61 -7.97
C VAL A 156 -41.02 0.91 -8.65
N THR A 157 -39.83 1.06 -8.08
CA THR A 157 -38.59 0.45 -8.58
C THR A 157 -38.49 -1.02 -8.17
N THR A 158 -37.69 -1.79 -8.89
CA THR A 158 -37.56 -3.23 -8.62
C THR A 158 -36.55 -3.47 -7.51
N HIS A 159 -37.01 -4.06 -6.41
CA HIS A 159 -36.18 -4.52 -5.31
C HIS A 159 -36.67 -5.90 -4.82
N PRO A 160 -35.79 -6.86 -4.51
CA PRO A 160 -36.20 -8.18 -4.05
C PRO A 160 -37.04 -8.09 -2.76
N LYS A 161 -38.21 -8.74 -2.72
CA LYS A 161 -39.06 -8.74 -1.51
C LYS A 161 -38.39 -9.37 -0.29
N SER A 162 -37.38 -10.22 -0.49
CA SER A 162 -36.58 -10.83 0.58
C SER A 162 -35.62 -9.83 1.24
N SER A 163 -35.26 -8.75 0.55
CA SER A 163 -34.21 -7.83 0.99
C SER A 163 -34.73 -6.62 1.77
N TYR A 164 -36.05 -6.52 1.99
CA TYR A 164 -36.65 -5.47 2.81
C TYR A 164 -38.00 -5.90 3.43
N LYS A 165 -38.44 -5.14 4.43
CA LYS A 165 -39.75 -5.25 5.08
C LYS A 165 -40.42 -3.88 5.13
N ILE A 166 -41.72 -3.85 4.92
CA ILE A 166 -42.53 -2.66 5.17
C ILE A 166 -43.10 -2.79 6.57
N VAL A 167 -42.76 -1.85 7.46
CA VAL A 167 -43.16 -1.86 8.87
C VAL A 167 -44.25 -0.81 9.09
N GLY A 168 -45.32 -1.22 9.77
CA GLY A 168 -46.47 -0.39 10.07
C GLY A 168 -47.75 -1.22 10.17
N THR A 169 -48.88 -0.55 10.10
CA THR A 169 -50.23 -1.14 10.08
C THR A 169 -50.85 -1.00 8.69
N GLU A 170 -51.97 -1.68 8.43
CA GLU A 170 -52.70 -1.56 7.17
C GLU A 170 -53.15 -0.12 6.83
N LYS A 171 -53.27 0.74 7.85
CA LYS A 171 -53.72 2.13 7.71
C LYS A 171 -52.60 3.16 7.83
N ASN A 172 -51.38 2.73 8.17
CA ASN A 172 -50.24 3.60 8.37
C ASN A 172 -48.93 2.82 8.17
N VAL A 173 -48.20 3.13 7.10
CA VAL A 173 -46.84 2.66 6.84
C VAL A 173 -45.85 3.59 7.52
N GLU A 174 -45.13 3.07 8.51
CA GLU A 174 -44.16 3.85 9.29
C GLU A 174 -42.83 3.96 8.57
N LYS A 175 -42.28 2.83 8.10
CA LYS A 175 -40.94 2.77 7.51
C LYS A 175 -40.75 1.56 6.58
N ILE A 176 -39.72 1.64 5.75
CA ILE A 176 -39.13 0.49 5.07
C ILE A 176 -37.83 0.14 5.80
N GLU A 177 -37.71 -1.12 6.22
CA GLU A 177 -36.51 -1.67 6.82
C GLU A 177 -35.80 -2.56 5.79
N ILE A 178 -34.58 -2.19 5.42
CA ILE A 178 -33.73 -2.90 4.48
C ILE A 178 -32.97 -3.97 5.26
N THR A 179 -33.33 -5.24 5.04
CA THR A 179 -32.76 -6.39 5.75
C THR A 179 -31.52 -6.94 5.06
N ASN A 180 -31.38 -6.73 3.75
CA ASN A 180 -30.18 -7.05 2.98
C ASN A 180 -29.86 -5.92 2.00
N SER A 181 -28.95 -5.04 2.39
CA SER A 181 -28.58 -3.85 1.63
C SER A 181 -28.01 -4.19 0.24
N LYS A 182 -27.16 -5.23 0.14
CA LYS A 182 -26.53 -5.63 -1.12
C LYS A 182 -27.54 -6.15 -2.13
N GLU A 183 -28.45 -7.01 -1.71
CA GLU A 183 -29.53 -7.50 -2.59
C GLU A 183 -30.51 -6.38 -2.96
N PHE A 184 -30.86 -5.53 -1.99
CA PHE A 184 -31.82 -4.45 -2.20
C PHE A 184 -31.31 -3.44 -3.22
N TRP A 185 -30.10 -2.92 -3.02
CA TRP A 185 -29.50 -1.90 -3.89
C TRP A 185 -28.78 -2.48 -5.11
N GLY A 186 -28.58 -3.80 -5.16
CA GLY A 186 -28.01 -4.51 -6.31
C GLY A 186 -28.98 -4.60 -7.50
N ALA A 187 -30.29 -4.70 -7.23
CA ALA A 187 -31.31 -4.69 -8.29
C ALA A 187 -31.52 -3.29 -8.90
N SER A 188 -31.42 -2.24 -8.08
CA SER A 188 -31.49 -0.84 -8.52
C SER A 188 -30.84 0.07 -7.47
N LYS A 189 -29.99 1.02 -7.91
CA LYS A 189 -29.43 2.08 -7.06
C LYS A 189 -30.39 3.24 -6.81
N TYR A 190 -31.55 3.22 -7.47
CA TYR A 190 -32.61 4.20 -7.30
C TYR A 190 -33.84 3.53 -6.71
N LEU A 191 -34.35 4.08 -5.62
CA LEU A 191 -35.58 3.68 -4.96
C LEU A 191 -36.64 4.77 -5.12
N VAL A 192 -37.78 4.44 -5.71
CA VAL A 192 -38.90 5.39 -5.81
C VAL A 192 -40.11 4.84 -5.08
N ILE A 193 -40.63 5.63 -4.15
CA ILE A 193 -41.77 5.26 -3.30
C ILE A 193 -42.90 6.26 -3.53
N ILE A 194 -44.05 5.75 -3.94
CA ILE A 194 -45.28 6.52 -4.01
C ILE A 194 -46.02 6.39 -2.68
N ILE A 195 -46.39 7.53 -2.10
CA ILE A 195 -47.23 7.60 -0.90
C ILE A 195 -48.63 8.16 -1.20
N ASP A 196 -49.58 7.79 -0.35
CA ASP A 196 -51.00 8.20 -0.36
C ASP A 196 -51.49 8.39 1.09
#